data_AF-A0A2E8G2M6-F1
#
_entry.id   AF-A0A2E8G2M6-F1
#
_cell.length_a   1.000
_cell.length_b   1.000
_cell.length_c   1.000
_cell.angle_alpha   90.00
_cell.angle_beta   90.00
_cell.angle_gamma   90.00
#
_symmetry.space_group_name_H-M   'P 1'
#
loop_
_entity.id
_entity.type
_entity.pdbx_description
1 polymer ?
#
loop_
_entity_poly.entity_id
_entity_poly.type
_entity_poly.pdbx_seq_one_letter_code
_entity_poly.pdbx_strand_id
1 'polypeptide(L)'
;MESTPDHRWLMQYNIVNLVNQCRRLIRAEFDESLSLTDPQLRFKLAHFAGHTRSQGLQRLYGEIRLALLNLEGADPEPQQPPASAVRRYRGQAINPAPETARQTPTRSRSTQKAVIYRGRTVAQE
;
A
#
# COMPACT_ATOMS: atom_id res chain seq x y z
N MET A 1 -1.83 25.61 -1.74
CA MET A 1 -0.79 25.20 -0.78
C MET A 1 0.26 24.45 -1.59
N GLU A 2 1.27 25.15 -2.09
CA GLU A 2 2.43 24.50 -2.70
C GLU A 2 3.15 23.75 -1.58
N SER A 3 3.01 22.43 -1.56
CA SER A 3 3.91 21.57 -0.80
C SER A 3 5.31 21.88 -1.31
N THR A 4 6.07 22.66 -0.54
CA THR A 4 7.51 22.77 -0.73
C THR A 4 8.02 21.35 -0.83
N PRO A 5 8.55 20.92 -1.98
CA PRO A 5 8.86 19.52 -2.17
C PRO A 5 9.94 19.18 -1.17
N ASP A 6 9.65 18.24 -0.27
CA ASP A 6 10.51 17.87 0.85
C ASP A 6 11.81 17.26 0.31
N HIS A 7 12.77 18.13 -0.01
CA HIS A 7 14.15 17.80 -0.35
C HIS A 7 15.04 17.79 0.90
N ARG A 8 14.44 17.89 2.10
CA ARG A 8 15.14 17.89 3.40
C ARG A 8 16.10 16.70 3.55
N TRP A 9 15.71 15.55 3.04
CA TRP A 9 16.51 14.33 3.02
C TRP A 9 17.76 14.39 2.14
N LEU A 10 17.79 15.25 1.12
CA LEU A 10 18.97 15.49 0.28
C LEU A 10 19.97 16.45 0.93
N MET A 11 19.69 16.99 2.12
CA MET A 11 20.69 17.73 2.86
C MET A 11 21.77 16.82 3.46
N GLN A 12 21.53 15.51 3.51
CA GLN A 12 22.49 14.57 4.07
C GLN A 12 23.39 13.98 3.01
N TYR A 13 24.69 14.18 3.20
CA TYR A 13 25.73 13.69 2.30
C TYR A 13 25.61 12.19 2.01
N ASN A 14 25.33 11.38 3.04
CA ASN A 14 25.19 9.93 2.86
C ASN A 14 24.08 9.60 1.85
N ILE A 15 22.89 10.18 2.03
CA ILE A 15 21.77 9.91 1.13
C ILE A 15 22.05 10.44 -0.28
N VAL A 16 22.64 11.63 -0.40
CA VAL A 16 23.01 12.19 -1.71
C VAL A 16 24.00 11.28 -2.44
N ASN A 17 24.97 10.70 -1.73
CA ASN A 17 25.93 9.78 -2.31
C ASN A 17 25.24 8.51 -2.83
N LEU A 18 24.37 7.90 -2.01
CA LEU A 18 23.59 6.72 -2.40
C LEU A 18 22.68 7.03 -3.61
N VAL A 19 21.97 8.15 -3.60
CA VAL A 19 21.13 8.58 -4.71
C VAL A 19 21.96 8.78 -5.98
N ASN A 20 23.12 9.41 -5.89
CA ASN A 20 23.99 9.63 -7.06
C ASN A 20 24.53 8.32 -7.65
N GLN A 21 24.87 7.36 -6.80
CA GLN A 21 25.25 6.02 -7.24
C GLN A 21 24.07 5.31 -7.92
N CYS A 22 22.88 5.38 -7.34
CA CYS A 22 21.66 4.82 -7.94
C CYS A 22 21.35 5.47 -9.30
N ARG A 23 21.47 6.79 -9.42
CA ARG A 23 21.29 7.53 -10.69
C ARG A 23 22.25 7.07 -11.78
N ARG A 24 23.52 6.77 -11.44
CA ARG A 24 24.49 6.25 -12.42
C ARG A 24 24.09 4.86 -12.92
N LEU A 25 23.61 4.00 -12.02
CA LEU A 25 23.12 2.67 -12.40
C LEU A 25 21.86 2.77 -13.26
N ILE A 26 20.91 3.63 -12.90
CA ILE A 26 19.70 3.85 -13.69
C ILE A 26 20.04 4.38 -15.08
N ARG A 27 20.97 5.33 -15.18
CA ARG A 27 21.43 5.83 -16.48
C ARG A 27 22.07 4.72 -17.32
N ALA A 28 22.83 3.82 -16.71
CA ALA A 28 23.47 2.72 -17.44
C ALA A 28 22.47 1.64 -17.91
N GLU A 29 21.39 1.40 -17.16
CA GLU A 29 20.41 0.34 -17.44
C GLU A 29 19.22 0.83 -18.29
N PHE A 30 18.78 2.07 -18.09
CA PHE A 30 17.57 2.63 -18.70
C PHE A 30 17.80 3.85 -19.60
N ASP A 31 19.04 4.34 -19.70
CA ASP A 31 19.43 5.57 -20.40
C ASP A 31 18.70 6.86 -19.91
N GLU A 32 18.04 6.78 -18.75
CA GLU A 32 17.28 7.88 -18.16
C GLU A 32 18.15 8.73 -17.21
N SER A 33 18.06 10.06 -17.33
CA SER A 33 18.80 11.01 -16.48
C SER A 33 17.89 11.68 -15.46
N LEU A 34 17.88 11.15 -14.24
CA LEU A 34 17.15 11.72 -13.09
C LEU A 34 17.81 13.00 -12.57
N SER A 35 17.06 14.03 -12.16
CA SER A 35 17.59 15.21 -11.47
C SER A 35 17.43 15.11 -9.95
N LEU A 36 18.41 15.64 -9.19
CA LEU A 36 18.31 15.76 -7.72
C LEU A 36 17.28 16.79 -7.27
N THR A 37 16.94 17.75 -8.12
CA THR A 37 15.96 18.81 -7.86
C THR A 37 14.53 18.40 -8.24
N ASP A 38 14.35 17.19 -8.76
CA ASP A 38 13.03 16.72 -9.19
C ASP A 38 12.18 16.36 -7.97
N PRO A 39 11.01 16.99 -7.77
CA PRO A 39 10.10 16.63 -6.69
C PRO A 39 9.60 15.18 -6.78
N GLN A 40 9.60 14.58 -7.98
CA GLN A 40 9.21 13.19 -8.21
C GLN A 40 10.39 12.22 -8.15
N LEU A 41 11.59 12.67 -7.73
CA LEU A 41 12.80 11.83 -7.67
C LEU A 41 12.59 10.56 -6.82
N ARG A 42 11.94 10.69 -5.65
CA ARG A 42 11.65 9.56 -4.76
C ARG A 42 10.80 8.50 -5.48
N PHE A 43 9.74 8.94 -6.15
CA PHE A 43 8.84 8.06 -6.88
C PHE A 43 9.54 7.38 -8.06
N LYS A 44 10.32 8.14 -8.84
CA LYS A 44 11.06 7.58 -9.97
C LYS A 44 12.12 6.56 -9.52
N LEU A 45 12.84 6.82 -8.43
CA LEU A 45 13.79 5.87 -7.84
C LEU A 45 13.10 4.56 -7.46
N ALA A 46 11.94 4.64 -6.80
CA ALA A 46 11.13 3.47 -6.45
C ALA A 46 10.65 2.70 -7.70
N HIS A 47 10.21 3.43 -8.71
CA HIS A 47 9.76 2.86 -9.98
C HIS A 47 10.88 2.07 -10.68
N PHE A 48 12.07 2.65 -10.83
CA PHE A 48 13.21 1.97 -11.45
C PHE A 48 13.75 0.82 -10.59
N ALA A 49 13.74 0.96 -9.27
CA ALA A 49 14.11 -0.12 -8.36
C ALA A 49 13.18 -1.33 -8.44
N GLY A 50 11.90 -1.13 -8.79
CA GLY A 50 10.95 -2.20 -9.07
C GLY A 50 11.11 -2.87 -10.43
N HIS A 51 11.67 -2.16 -11.41
CA HIS A 51 11.83 -2.63 -12.79
C HIS A 51 13.23 -3.17 -13.12
N THR A 52 14.24 -2.82 -12.33
CA THR A 52 15.63 -3.27 -12.53
C THR A 52 15.78 -4.77 -12.30
N ARG A 53 16.69 -5.39 -13.06
CA ARG A 53 17.18 -6.75 -12.80
C ARG A 53 18.53 -6.76 -12.06
N SER A 54 19.13 -5.58 -11.87
CA SER A 54 20.43 -5.42 -11.22
C SER A 54 20.30 -5.55 -9.70
N GLN A 55 20.95 -6.56 -9.13
CA GLN A 55 21.05 -6.72 -7.67
C GLN A 55 21.73 -5.52 -7.01
N GLY A 56 22.70 -4.89 -7.71
CA GLY A 56 23.40 -3.72 -7.20
C GLY A 56 22.45 -2.54 -6.98
N LEU A 57 21.59 -2.26 -7.97
CA LEU A 57 20.61 -1.18 -7.90
C LEU A 57 19.57 -1.44 -6.80
N GLN A 58 19.06 -2.68 -6.71
CA GLN A 58 18.11 -3.09 -5.67
C GLN A 58 18.68 -2.92 -4.26
N ARG A 59 19.92 -3.36 -4.02
CA ARG A 59 20.61 -3.20 -2.73
C ARG A 59 20.77 -1.72 -2.36
N LEU A 60 21.25 -0.92 -3.32
CA LEU A 60 21.48 0.50 -3.09
C LEU A 60 20.19 1.25 -2.79
N TYR A 61 19.10 0.92 -3.50
CA TYR A 61 17.79 1.47 -3.22
C TYR A 61 17.29 1.06 -1.83
N GLY A 62 17.55 -0.18 -1.39
CA GLY A 62 17.28 -0.63 -0.03
C GLY A 62 17.99 0.22 1.03
N GLU A 63 19.28 0.53 0.83
CA GLU A 63 20.05 1.41 1.71
C GLU A 63 19.48 2.83 1.76
N ILE A 64 19.08 3.39 0.61
CA ILE A 64 18.41 4.69 0.55
C ILE A 64 17.11 4.65 1.37
N ARG A 65 16.31 3.58 1.23
CA ARG A 65 15.04 3.45 1.97
C ARG A 65 15.27 3.38 3.48
N LEU A 66 16.30 2.67 3.93
CA LEU A 66 16.68 2.61 5.35
C LEU A 66 17.19 3.97 5.86
N ALA A 67 18.02 4.65 5.08
CA ALA A 67 18.52 5.98 5.44
C ALA A 67 17.39 7.01 5.53
N LEU A 68 16.41 6.94 4.64
CA LEU A 68 15.19 7.76 4.70
C LEU A 68 14.37 7.48 5.95
N LEU A 69 14.18 6.20 6.30
CA LEU A 69 13.47 5.79 7.52
C LEU A 69 14.15 6.35 8.78
N ASN A 70 15.48 6.38 8.82
CA ASN A 70 16.24 6.95 9.92
C ASN A 70 16.10 8.49 10.01
N LEU A 71 15.71 9.17 8.93
CA LEU A 71 15.62 10.63 8.86
C LEU A 71 14.27 11.19 9.22
N GLU A 72 13.24 10.63 8.57
CA GLU A 72 11.86 11.06 8.72
C GLU A 72 11.21 10.36 9.93
N GLY A 73 11.88 9.37 10.52
CA GLY A 73 11.29 8.46 11.49
C GLY A 73 10.45 7.40 10.78
N ALA A 74 9.82 6.50 11.54
CA ALA A 74 8.81 5.62 10.98
C ALA A 74 7.74 6.50 10.32
N ASP A 75 7.57 6.34 9.00
CA ASP A 75 6.42 6.86 8.26
C ASP A 75 5.19 6.53 9.11
N PRO A 76 4.32 7.50 9.48
CA PRO A 76 3.11 7.16 10.22
C PRO A 76 2.47 5.99 9.49
N GLU A 77 2.20 4.91 10.22
CA GLU A 77 1.57 3.71 9.68
C GLU A 77 0.51 4.14 8.68
N PRO A 78 0.46 3.54 7.47
CA PRO A 78 -0.52 3.91 6.47
C PRO A 78 -1.85 3.88 7.20
N GLN A 79 -2.44 5.05 7.44
CA GLN A 79 -3.72 5.16 8.12
C GLN A 79 -4.64 4.34 7.25
N GLN A 80 -4.93 3.13 7.70
CA GLN A 80 -5.88 2.24 7.08
C GLN A 80 -7.11 3.11 6.89
N PRO A 81 -7.63 3.25 5.65
CA PRO A 81 -8.71 4.20 5.37
C PRO A 81 -9.78 3.96 6.44
N PRO A 82 -10.26 5.02 7.14
CA PRO A 82 -11.09 4.85 8.31
C PRO A 82 -12.20 3.89 7.94
N ALA A 83 -12.22 2.72 8.60
CA ALA A 83 -13.18 1.67 8.33
C ALA A 83 -14.54 2.34 8.18
N SER A 84 -15.10 2.24 6.97
CA SER A 84 -16.28 2.95 6.48
C SER A 84 -17.21 3.29 7.64
N ALA A 85 -17.39 4.59 7.91
CA ALA A 85 -18.21 5.07 9.01
C ALA A 85 -19.56 4.33 9.01
N VAL A 86 -19.74 3.44 9.98
CA VAL A 86 -20.92 2.58 10.08
C VAL A 86 -22.14 3.49 10.22
N ARG A 87 -22.97 3.55 9.17
CA ARG A 87 -24.18 4.37 9.17
C ARG A 87 -25.14 3.76 10.19
N ARG A 88 -25.41 4.49 11.28
CA ARG A 88 -26.38 4.06 12.30
C ARG A 88 -27.76 4.63 11.95
N TYR A 89 -28.79 3.79 11.97
CA TYR A 89 -30.19 4.22 11.86
C TYR A 89 -30.94 3.78 13.11
N ARG A 90 -31.65 4.72 13.77
CA ARG A 90 -32.40 4.46 15.02
C ARG A 90 -31.60 3.69 16.09
N GLY A 91 -30.30 3.99 16.21
CA GLY A 91 -29.42 3.37 17.21
C GLY A 91 -28.79 2.03 16.80
N GLN A 92 -29.14 1.46 15.64
CA GLN A 92 -28.59 0.19 15.16
C GLN A 92 -27.62 0.40 13.98
N ALA A 93 -26.49 -0.31 14.00
CA ALA A 93 -25.46 -0.26 12.97
C ALA A 93 -25.93 -0.96 11.68
N ILE A 94 -25.93 -0.24 10.55
CA ILE A 94 -26.20 -0.81 9.22
C ILE A 94 -24.85 -1.02 8.52
N ASN A 95 -24.53 -2.27 8.17
CA ASN A 95 -23.41 -2.59 7.28
C ASN A 95 -23.79 -2.16 5.84
N PRO A 96 -23.03 -1.28 5.19
CA PRO A 96 -23.25 -0.99 3.78
C PRO A 96 -22.67 -2.13 2.93
N ALA A 97 -23.48 -3.14 2.62
CA ALA A 97 -23.19 -4.04 1.50
C ALA A 97 -23.45 -3.27 0.19
N PRO A 98 -22.58 -3.38 -0.84
CA PRO A 98 -22.80 -2.68 -2.08
C PRO A 98 -24.04 -3.22 -2.81
N GLU A 99 -24.95 -2.29 -3.14
CA GLU A 99 -26.19 -2.54 -3.88
C GLU A 99 -25.92 -3.18 -5.25
N THR A 100 -26.58 -4.30 -5.51
CA THR A 100 -27.12 -4.59 -6.84
C THR A 100 -28.59 -4.94 -6.68
N ALA A 101 -29.41 -4.33 -7.52
CA ALA A 101 -30.82 -4.07 -7.31
C ALA A 101 -31.75 -5.28 -7.54
N ARG A 102 -32.87 -5.28 -6.78
CA ARG A 102 -34.27 -5.67 -7.14
C ARG A 102 -34.48 -7.14 -7.62
N GLN A 103 -35.37 -7.97 -7.04
CA GLN A 103 -36.80 -7.76 -6.74
C GLN A 103 -37.36 -8.83 -5.76
N THR A 104 -38.05 -8.37 -4.69
CA THR A 104 -39.27 -8.88 -3.99
C THR A 104 -39.41 -10.32 -3.41
N PRO A 105 -40.30 -10.51 -2.39
CA PRO A 105 -40.08 -11.39 -1.25
C PRO A 105 -40.92 -12.68 -1.30
N THR A 106 -40.44 -13.74 -0.65
CA THR A 106 -41.31 -14.78 -0.07
C THR A 106 -40.54 -15.59 0.98
N ARG A 107 -41.04 -15.51 2.21
CA ARG A 107 -41.16 -16.60 3.19
C ARG A 107 -39.86 -17.19 3.77
N SER A 108 -39.57 -16.74 4.99
CA SER A 108 -39.26 -17.56 6.17
C SER A 108 -38.71 -18.98 5.96
N ARG A 109 -37.48 -19.23 6.42
CA ARG A 109 -37.20 -20.29 7.41
C ARG A 109 -35.75 -20.18 7.90
N SER A 110 -35.56 -20.26 9.21
CA SER A 110 -34.30 -20.62 9.84
C SER A 110 -33.92 -22.04 9.42
N THR A 111 -32.78 -22.22 8.75
CA THR A 111 -32.27 -23.55 8.41
C THR A 111 -30.98 -23.79 9.18
N GLN A 112 -31.11 -24.52 10.27
CA GLN A 112 -30.02 -25.05 11.08
C GLN A 112 -29.09 -25.92 10.22
N LYS A 113 -27.79 -25.86 10.51
CA LYS A 113 -26.74 -26.59 9.78
C LYS A 113 -26.89 -28.09 10.02
N ALA A 114 -27.10 -28.87 8.95
CA ALA A 114 -27.04 -30.32 9.02
C ALA A 114 -25.58 -30.78 8.89
N VAL A 115 -25.07 -31.50 9.88
CA VAL A 115 -23.74 -32.11 9.85
C VAL A 115 -23.88 -33.56 9.36
N ILE A 116 -23.12 -33.91 8.32
CA ILE A 116 -23.18 -35.24 7.70
C ILE A 116 -22.10 -36.12 8.35
N TYR A 117 -22.48 -37.21 9.00
CA TYR A 117 -21.54 -38.21 9.53
C TYR A 117 -21.82 -39.58 8.91
N ARG A 118 -20.79 -40.16 8.29
CA ARG A 118 -20.81 -41.54 7.75
C ARG A 118 -22.00 -41.85 6.82
N GLY A 119 -22.32 -40.90 5.93
CA GLY A 119 -23.36 -41.05 4.90
C GLY A 119 -24.81 -40.87 5.38
N ARG A 120 -25.03 -40.45 6.63
CA ARG A 120 -26.36 -40.06 7.13
C ARG A 120 -26.33 -38.65 7.71
N THR A 121 -27.29 -37.82 7.30
CA THR A 121 -27.52 -36.47 7.81
C THR A 121 -28.22 -36.53 9.16
N VAL A 122 -27.61 -35.97 10.20
CA VAL A 122 -28.25 -35.75 11.51
C VAL A 122 -28.39 -34.25 11.74
N ALA A 123 -29.58 -33.82 12.17
CA ALA A 123 -29.84 -32.43 12.54
C ALA A 123 -29.33 -32.19 13.96
N GLN A 124 -28.53 -31.15 14.15
CA GLN A 124 -28.05 -30.73 15.47
C GLN A 124 -29.08 -29.77 16.08
N GLU A 125 -29.68 -30.15 17.20
CA GLU A 125 -30.46 -29.27 18.08
C GLU A 125 -29.54 -28.46 19.02
#